data_AF-A0A3D2YUZ3-F1
#
_entry.id   AF-A0A3D2YUZ3-F1
#
_cell.length_a   1.000
_cell.length_b   1.000
_cell.length_c   1.000
_cell.angle_alpha   90.00
_cell.angle_beta   90.00
_cell.angle_gamma   90.00
#
_symmetry.space_group_name_H-M   'P 1'
#
loop_
_entity.id
_entity.type
_entity.pdbx_description
1 polymer ?
#
loop_
_entity_poly.entity_id
_entity_poly.type
_entity_poly.pdbx_seq_one_letter_code
_entity_poly.pdbx_strand_id
1 'polypeptide(L)' 'VTAIRATDAEDALRGKPLTDENIRAAAALVKDVVDPLEDFRGSAEYKTDMAEVFTRRAVEQAIASIPAGS' A
#
# COMPACT_ATOMS: atom_id res chain seq x y z
N VAL A 1 6.28 4.71 16.24
CA VAL A 1 5.17 4.31 15.34
C VAL A 1 4.98 2.81 15.46
N THR A 2 3.73 2.38 15.62
CA THR A 2 3.33 0.97 15.67
C THR A 2 2.94 0.51 14.27
N ALA A 3 3.24 -0.75 13.91
CA ALA A 3 2.76 -1.31 12.66
C ALA A 3 1.23 -1.40 12.65
N ILE A 4 0.60 -1.00 11.55
CA ILE A 4 -0.83 -1.10 11.34
C ILE A 4 -1.12 -2.09 10.20
N ARG A 5 -2.34 -2.61 10.16
CA ARG A 5 -2.84 -3.43 9.05
C ARG A 5 -3.82 -2.63 8.22
N ALA A 6 -3.54 -2.46 6.94
CA ALA A 6 -4.40 -1.74 6.00
C ALA A 6 -5.49 -2.68 5.43
N THR A 7 -6.47 -3.05 6.26
CA THR A 7 -7.51 -4.02 5.91
C THR A 7 -8.31 -3.60 4.67
N ASP A 8 -8.65 -2.32 4.53
CA ASP A 8 -9.40 -1.83 3.37
C ASP A 8 -8.61 -1.99 2.06
N ALA A 9 -7.29 -1.81 2.09
CA ALA A 9 -6.41 -2.05 0.95
C ALA A 9 -6.37 -3.54 0.57
N GLU A 10 -6.33 -4.45 1.55
CA GLU A 10 -6.38 -5.90 1.31
C GLU A 10 -7.74 -6.30 0.70
N ASP A 11 -8.83 -5.80 1.27
CA ASP A 11 -10.20 -6.09 0.84
C ASP A 11 -10.46 -5.55 -0.58
N ALA A 12 -9.87 -4.40 -0.91
CA ALA A 12 -9.96 -3.82 -2.25
C ALA A 12 -9.34 -4.72 -3.34
N LEU A 13 -8.34 -5.54 -3.01
CA LEU A 13 -7.68 -6.47 -3.95
C LEU A 13 -8.31 -7.86 -3.96
N ARG A 14 -8.90 -8.31 -2.85
CA ARG A 14 -9.39 -9.69 -2.71
C ARG A 14 -10.44 -10.02 -3.78
N GLY A 15 -10.20 -11.13 -4.50
CA GLY A 15 -11.11 -11.62 -5.53
C GLY A 15 -11.14 -10.78 -6.81
N LYS A 16 -10.31 -9.74 -6.94
CA LYS A 16 -10.22 -8.92 -8.15
C LYS A 16 -8.97 -9.27 -8.97
N PRO A 17 -8.99 -9.07 -10.30
CA PRO A 17 -7.78 -9.10 -11.09
C PRO A 17 -6.76 -8.08 -10.57
N LEU A 18 -5.50 -8.50 -10.41
CA LEU A 18 -4.41 -7.64 -9.95
C LEU A 18 -3.88 -6.74 -11.08
N THR A 19 -4.77 -5.90 -11.63
CA THR A 19 -4.43 -4.87 -12.60
C THR A 19 -3.77 -3.67 -11.93
N ASP A 20 -2.97 -2.95 -12.68
CA ASP A 20 -2.32 -1.70 -12.26
C ASP A 20 -3.33 -0.66 -11.69
N GLU A 21 -4.54 -0.59 -12.27
CA GLU A 21 -5.64 0.23 -11.74
C GLU A 21 -6.10 -0.21 -10.35
N ASN A 22 -6.38 -1.51 -10.17
CA ASN A 22 -6.84 -2.05 -8.89
C ASN A 22 -5.76 -1.93 -7.80
N ILE A 23 -4.49 -2.11 -8.16
CA ILE A 23 -3.36 -1.94 -7.23
C ILE A 23 -3.23 -0.49 -6.79
N ARG A 24 -3.34 0.48 -7.71
CA ARG A 24 -3.34 1.90 -7.35
C ARG A 24 -4.51 2.25 -6.42
N ALA A 25 -5.71 1.80 -6.75
CA ALA A 25 -6.89 2.06 -5.92
C ALA A 25 -6.73 1.50 -4.51
N ALA A 26 -6.20 0.28 -4.38
CA ALA A 26 -5.92 -0.33 -3.08
C ALA A 26 -4.83 0.41 -2.31
N ALA A 27 -3.74 0.83 -2.97
CA ALA A 27 -2.65 1.55 -2.33
C ALA A 27 -3.10 2.91 -1.76
N ALA A 28 -4.01 3.61 -2.44
CA ALA A 28 -4.54 4.90 -1.99
C ALA A 28 -5.27 4.79 -0.64
N LEU A 29 -5.99 3.69 -0.39
CA LEU A 29 -6.72 3.44 0.87
C LEU A 29 -5.81 3.38 2.10
N VAL A 30 -4.51 3.18 1.92
CA VAL A 30 -3.54 3.19 3.03
C VAL A 30 -3.45 4.56 3.68
N LYS A 31 -3.69 5.63 2.93
CA LYS A 31 -3.63 7.00 3.44
C LYS A 31 -4.66 7.26 4.53
N ASP A 32 -5.77 6.52 4.54
CA ASP A 32 -6.86 6.68 5.50
C ASP A 32 -6.56 6.03 6.87
N VAL A 33 -5.54 5.16 6.93
CA VAL A 33 -5.22 4.39 8.15
C VAL A 33 -3.85 4.75 8.75
N VAL A 34 -3.00 5.47 8.03
CA VAL A 34 -1.69 5.91 8.52
C VAL A 34 -1.77 7.26 9.22
N ASP A 35 -1.08 7.38 10.36
CA ASP A 35 -0.95 8.62 11.12
C ASP A 35 0.53 8.87 11.49
N PRO A 36 1.37 9.29 10.52
CA PRO A 36 2.78 9.52 10.76
C PRO A 36 3.04 10.85 11.48
N LEU A 37 3.98 10.84 12.42
CA LEU A 37 4.46 12.07 13.05
C LEU A 37 5.34 12.88 12.09
N GLU A 38 5.21 14.20 12.15
CA GLU A 38 6.18 15.12 11.57
C GLU A 38 7.47 15.12 12.40
N ASP A 39 8.63 15.00 11.74
CA ASP A 39 9.93 15.07 12.38
C ASP A 39 11.01 15.52 11.37
N PHE A 40 12.28 15.54 11.79
CA PHE A 40 13.42 15.94 10.97
C PHE A 40 13.63 15.08 9.69
N ARG A 41 12.96 13.94 9.58
CA ARG A 41 13.03 13.04 8.41
C ARG A 41 11.93 13.34 7.38
N GLY A 42 11.03 14.26 7.67
CA GLY A 42 10.00 14.73 6.74
C GLY A 42 8.66 15.03 7.40
N SER A 43 7.80 15.73 6.66
CA SER A 43 6.43 16.07 7.07
C SER A 43 5.55 14.82 7.18
N ALA A 44 4.49 14.92 7.98
CA ALA A 44 3.46 13.89 8.06
C ALA A 44 2.85 13.63 6.67
N GLU A 45 2.53 14.69 5.93
CA GLU A 45 1.98 14.61 4.56
C GLU A 45 2.88 13.81 3.62
N TYR A 46 4.19 14.11 3.58
CA TYR A 46 5.14 13.38 2.76
C TYR A 46 5.20 11.89 3.13
N LYS A 47 5.19 11.58 4.43
CA LYS A 47 5.21 10.18 4.91
C LYS A 47 3.93 9.44 4.54
N THR A 48 2.77 10.12 4.59
CA THR A 48 1.48 9.57 4.15
C THR A 48 1.48 9.26 2.65
N ASP A 49 1.98 10.17 1.81
CA ASP A 49 2.11 9.93 0.37
C ASP A 49 3.08 8.79 0.07
N MET A 50 4.19 8.70 0.81
CA MET A 50 5.13 7.61 0.67
C MET A 50 4.55 6.24 1.10
N ALA A 51 3.62 6.21 2.05
CA ALA A 51 2.93 4.97 2.44
C ALA A 51 2.11 4.37 1.28
N GLU A 52 1.42 5.21 0.51
CA GLU A 52 0.73 4.80 -0.73
C GLU A 52 1.75 4.23 -1.74
N VAL A 53 2.83 4.97 -2.01
CA VAL A 53 3.86 4.56 -2.98
C VAL A 53 4.49 3.22 -2.60
N PHE A 54 4.84 3.04 -1.33
CA PHE A 54 5.46 1.80 -0.86
C PHE A 54 4.48 0.63 -0.89
N THR A 55 3.21 0.85 -0.56
CA THR A 55 2.19 -0.20 -0.67
C THR A 55 2.04 -0.68 -2.11
N ARG A 56 1.92 0.24 -3.07
CA ARG A 56 1.84 -0.11 -4.49
C ARG A 56 3.03 -0.96 -4.92
N ARG A 57 4.25 -0.50 -4.61
CA ARG A 57 5.50 -1.20 -4.96
C ARG A 57 5.61 -2.56 -4.30
N ALA A 58 5.18 -2.69 -3.04
CA ALA A 58 5.19 -3.96 -2.32
C ALA A 58 4.25 -4.98 -2.98
N VAL A 59 3.05 -4.55 -3.40
CA VAL A 59 2.10 -5.42 -4.13
C VAL A 59 2.66 -5.82 -5.50
N GLU A 60 3.23 -4.88 -6.27
CA GLU A 60 3.88 -5.18 -7.56
C GLU A 60 5.03 -6.20 -7.39
N GLN A 61 5.85 -6.05 -6.36
CA GLN A 61 6.92 -6.99 -6.03
C GLN A 61 6.38 -8.36 -5.61
N ALA A 62 5.30 -8.40 -4.84
CA ALA A 62 4.64 -9.63 -4.43
C ALA A 62 4.06 -10.38 -5.63
N ILE A 63 3.47 -9.66 -6.60
CA ILE A 63 2.98 -10.26 -7.85
C ILE A 63 4.15 -10.84 -8.65
N ALA A 64 5.25 -10.09 -8.78
CA ALA A 64 6.43 -10.54 -9.50
C ALA A 64 7.12 -11.76 -8.86
N SER A 65 6.88 -12.02 -7.57
CA SER A 65 7.43 -13.18 -6.87
C SER A 65 6.54 -14.42 -6.93
N ILE A 66 5.30 -14.32 -7.45
CA ILE A 66 4.43 -15.48 -7.66
C ILE A 66 5.09 -16.39 -8.71
N PRO A 67 5.47 -17.62 -8.37
CA PRO A 67 6.03 -18.55 -9.34
C PRO A 67 5.00 -18.80 -10.45
N ALA A 68 5.44 -18.71 -11.71
CA ALA A 68 4.58 -19.05 -12.84
C ALA A 68 4.31 -20.57 -12.82
N GLY A 69 3.16 -20.96 -12.28
CA GLY A 69 2.67 -22.33 -12.27
C GLY A 69 2.74 -23.01 -10.90
N SER A 70 1.56 -23.24 -10.33
CA SER A 70 1.24 -24.32 -9.39
C SER A 70 -0.10 -24.90 -9.81
#